data_AF-A0A1H3AMF0-F1
#
_entry.id   AF-A0A1H3AMF0-F1
#
_cell.length_a   1.000
_cell.length_b   1.000
_cell.length_c   1.000
_cell.angle_alpha   90.00
_cell.angle_beta   90.00
_cell.angle_gamma   90.00
#
_symmetry.space_group_name_H-M   'P 1'
#
loop_
_entity.id
_entity.type
_entity.pdbx_description
1 polymer ?
#
loop_
_entity_poly.entity_id
_entity_poly.type
_entity_poly.pdbx_seq_one_letter_code
_entity_poly.pdbx_strand_id
1 'polypeptide(L)'
;MDSMEINKIMGAVVGSLLIYLGVQFFADQIFHPAGHGDEHDYAYALEIEESGGGTEEEQVDFGALLAEADPARGERVFGKCKACHKLDGTNATGPHLDGVVGRAVDAVDGFAYSGALEAVVDTWSPENLQHFLANPRKFAPGTAMGFAGLPKIEDRAALVAYLQTQGG
;
A
#
# COMPACT_ATOMS: atom_id res chain seq x y z
N MET A 1 -19.27 40.11 -32.98
CA MET A 1 -18.17 39.16 -33.23
C MET A 1 -18.53 38.40 -34.48
N ASP A 2 -17.71 38.47 -35.53
CA ASP A 2 -18.06 37.88 -36.82
C ASP A 2 -18.05 36.34 -36.73
N SER A 3 -18.96 35.68 -37.46
CA SER A 3 -19.06 34.21 -37.46
C SER A 3 -17.73 33.53 -37.81
N MET A 4 -16.92 34.18 -38.65
CA MET A 4 -15.58 33.70 -39.00
C MET A 4 -14.59 33.79 -37.84
N GLU A 5 -14.68 34.81 -37.00
CA GLU A 5 -13.82 34.97 -35.83
C GLU A 5 -14.24 34.00 -34.70
N ILE A 6 -15.54 33.77 -34.52
CA ILE A 6 -16.05 32.75 -33.58
C ILE A 6 -15.59 31.34 -34.01
N ASN A 7 -15.67 31.00 -35.30
CA ASN A 7 -15.24 29.70 -35.81
C ASN A 7 -13.73 29.47 -35.65
N LYS A 8 -12.91 30.52 -35.82
CA LYS A 8 -11.45 30.44 -35.59
C LYS A 8 -11.12 30.22 -34.12
N ILE A 9 -11.76 30.97 -33.22
CA ILE A 9 -11.53 30.84 -31.77
C ILE A 9 -11.99 29.45 -31.30
N MET A 10 -13.16 29.00 -31.72
CA MET A 10 -13.66 27.67 -31.39
C MET A 10 -12.74 26.57 -31.93
N GLY A 11 -12.25 26.71 -33.16
CA GLY A 11 -11.28 25.78 -33.74
C GLY A 11 -9.95 25.75 -32.96
N ALA A 12 -9.46 26.89 -32.49
CA ALA A 12 -8.25 26.96 -31.69
C ALA A 12 -8.42 26.32 -30.30
N VAL A 13 -9.58 26.50 -29.66
CA VAL A 13 -9.91 25.89 -28.36
C VAL A 13 -10.08 24.37 -28.49
N VAL A 14 -10.81 23.91 -29.50
CA VAL A 14 -10.99 22.47 -29.74
C VAL A 14 -9.68 21.82 -30.16
N GLY A 15 -8.89 22.48 -31.01
CA GLY A 15 -7.58 22.00 -31.44
C GLY A 15 -6.60 21.88 -30.29
N SER A 16 -6.51 22.88 -29.40
CA SER A 16 -5.63 22.82 -28.23
C SER A 16 -6.07 21.75 -27.23
N LEU A 17 -7.38 21.58 -27.02
CA LEU A 17 -7.92 20.51 -26.17
C LEU A 17 -7.61 19.13 -26.74
N LEU A 18 -7.78 18.92 -28.05
CA LEU A 18 -7.47 17.64 -28.70
C LEU A 18 -5.97 17.31 -28.67
N ILE A 19 -5.10 18.31 -28.83
CA ILE A 19 -3.66 18.12 -28.66
C ILE A 19 -3.33 17.73 -27.22
N TYR A 20 -3.91 18.42 -26.23
CA TYR A 20 -3.70 18.09 -24.82
C TYR A 20 -4.16 16.66 -24.49
N LEU A 21 -5.37 16.27 -24.90
CA LEU A 21 -5.91 14.93 -24.69
C LEU A 21 -5.10 13.87 -25.46
N GLY A 22 -4.64 14.18 -26.67
CA GLY A 22 -3.77 13.29 -27.44
C GLY A 22 -2.43 13.07 -26.75
N VAL A 23 -1.79 14.12 -26.24
CA VAL A 23 -0.54 13.99 -25.48
C VAL A 23 -0.74 13.15 -24.22
N GLN A 24 -1.86 13.31 -23.50
CA GLN A 24 -2.19 12.45 -22.35
C GLN A 24 -2.34 10.98 -22.77
N PHE A 25 -3.09 10.70 -23.84
CA PHE A 25 -3.29 9.33 -24.33
C PHE A 25 -1.97 8.66 -24.77
N PHE A 26 -1.14 9.37 -25.54
CA PHE A 26 0.15 8.82 -25.99
C PHE A 26 1.17 8.74 -24.85
N ALA A 27 1.13 9.67 -23.89
CA ALA A 27 1.94 9.56 -22.68
C ALA A 27 1.54 8.31 -21.89
N ASP A 28 0.26 8.02 -21.73
CA ASP A 28 -0.19 6.78 -21.07
C ASP A 28 0.24 5.54 -21.86
N GLN A 29 0.16 5.54 -23.18
CA GLN A 29 0.64 4.39 -23.97
C GLN A 29 2.15 4.16 -23.90
N ILE A 30 2.95 5.22 -23.76
CA ILE A 30 4.42 5.13 -23.74
C ILE A 30 4.95 4.91 -22.32
N PHE A 31 4.37 5.58 -21.32
CA PHE A 31 4.83 5.57 -19.92
C PHE A 31 4.04 4.62 -19.03
N HIS A 32 2.87 4.16 -19.46
CA HIS A 32 2.11 3.05 -18.85
C HIS A 32 1.91 1.91 -19.87
N PRO A 33 2.97 1.20 -20.29
CA PRO A 33 2.77 -0.02 -21.06
C PRO A 33 2.11 -1.06 -20.14
N ALA A 34 0.81 -1.29 -20.38
CA ALA A 34 -0.13 -2.16 -19.67
C ALA A 34 -0.64 -1.66 -18.30
N GLY A 35 -1.96 -1.44 -18.18
CA GLY A 35 -2.61 -1.21 -16.89
C GLY A 35 -3.96 -0.47 -16.92
N HIS A 36 -4.92 -0.88 -17.75
CA HIS A 36 -6.34 -0.56 -17.49
C HIS A 36 -7.06 -1.86 -17.14
N GLY A 37 -6.99 -2.17 -15.85
CA GLY A 37 -7.54 -3.36 -15.20
C GLY A 37 -6.89 -3.45 -13.82
N ASP A 38 -7.67 -3.78 -12.81
CA ASP A 38 -7.39 -3.71 -11.38
C ASP A 38 -6.23 -4.58 -10.85
N GLU A 39 -5.07 -4.69 -11.50
CA GLU A 39 -4.08 -5.70 -11.13
C GLU A 39 -2.67 -5.21 -11.46
N HIS A 40 -1.87 -4.88 -10.45
CA HIS A 40 -0.43 -4.71 -10.64
C HIS A 40 0.35 -5.53 -9.63
N ASP A 41 0.48 -6.80 -10.02
CA ASP A 41 1.65 -7.64 -9.87
C ASP A 41 2.96 -6.84 -9.80
N TYR A 42 3.73 -7.10 -8.74
CA TYR A 42 5.18 -6.95 -8.78
C TYR A 42 5.79 -8.35 -8.84
N ALA A 43 5.51 -9.09 -9.92
CA ALA A 43 6.17 -10.34 -10.22
C ALA A 43 7.58 -10.05 -10.74
N TYR A 44 8.60 -10.42 -9.97
CA TYR A 44 9.93 -10.61 -10.52
C TYR A 44 9.86 -11.79 -11.49
N ALA A 45 10.19 -11.56 -12.75
CA ALA A 45 10.29 -12.63 -13.73
C ALA A 45 11.46 -13.57 -13.34
N LEU A 46 11.14 -14.78 -12.91
CA LEU A 46 12.00 -15.94 -13.09
C LEU A 46 11.37 -16.78 -14.18
N GLU A 47 12.07 -16.88 -15.31
CA GLU A 47 11.67 -17.72 -16.43
C GLU A 47 11.71 -19.18 -16.00
N ILE A 48 10.55 -19.84 -16.00
CA ILE A 48 10.44 -21.29 -16.05
C ILE A 48 9.60 -21.62 -17.29
N GLU A 49 10.22 -22.31 -18.23
CA GLU A 49 9.55 -22.93 -19.38
C GLU A 49 8.49 -23.93 -18.88
N GLU A 50 7.24 -23.78 -19.30
CA GLU A 50 6.63 -24.58 -20.37
C GLU A 50 5.10 -24.65 -20.20
N SER A 51 4.42 -24.54 -21.35
CA SER A 51 3.08 -25.01 -21.69
C SER A 51 1.92 -24.86 -20.68
N GLY A 52 1.07 -23.88 -21.00
CA GLY A 52 -0.32 -24.21 -21.34
C GLY A 52 -1.33 -24.26 -20.20
N GLY A 53 -2.09 -23.16 -20.09
CA GLY A 53 -3.51 -23.22 -19.74
C GLY A 53 -3.92 -22.42 -18.50
N GLY A 54 -4.77 -21.42 -18.73
CA GLY A 54 -5.72 -20.91 -17.74
C GLY A 54 -5.18 -19.88 -16.77
N THR A 55 -5.58 -18.63 -16.98
CA THR A 55 -5.57 -17.56 -15.99
C THR A 55 -6.49 -17.94 -14.81
N GLU A 56 -5.92 -18.45 -13.74
CA GLU A 56 -6.41 -18.22 -12.38
C GLU A 56 -5.40 -17.28 -11.73
N GLU A 57 -5.85 -16.08 -11.35
CA GLU A 57 -5.09 -15.21 -10.46
C GLU A 57 -4.81 -15.98 -9.17
N GLU A 58 -3.56 -16.39 -9.00
CA GLU A 58 -3.08 -17.07 -7.82
C GLU A 58 -3.12 -16.08 -6.65
N GLN A 59 -4.25 -16.06 -5.93
CA GLN A 59 -4.40 -15.26 -4.71
C GLN A 59 -3.36 -15.72 -3.69
N VAL A 60 -2.33 -14.91 -3.50
CA VAL A 60 -1.27 -15.16 -2.53
C VAL A 60 -1.87 -15.25 -1.13
N ASP A 61 -1.92 -16.45 -0.57
CA ASP A 61 -2.41 -16.69 0.79
C ASP A 61 -1.41 -16.12 1.82
N PHE A 62 -1.77 -14.98 2.40
CA PHE A 62 -0.95 -14.35 3.43
C PHE A 62 -0.79 -15.21 4.68
N GLY A 63 -1.78 -16.04 5.01
CA GLY A 63 -1.72 -16.95 6.16
C GLY A 63 -0.61 -17.99 5.99
N ALA A 64 -0.52 -18.60 4.81
CA ALA A 64 0.59 -19.50 4.46
C ALA A 64 1.95 -18.79 4.49
N LEU A 65 2.05 -17.58 3.91
CA LEU A 65 3.29 -16.80 3.96
C LEU A 65 3.71 -16.44 5.38
N LEU A 66 2.75 -16.10 6.25
CA LEU A 66 3.00 -15.79 7.65
C LEU A 66 3.49 -17.03 8.42
N ALA A 67 2.91 -18.19 8.15
CA ALA A 67 3.30 -19.45 8.79
C ALA A 67 4.76 -19.85 8.46
N GLU A 68 5.24 -19.50 7.27
CA GLU A 68 6.62 -19.78 6.81
C GLU A 68 7.59 -18.60 7.01
N ALA A 69 7.10 -17.46 7.51
CA ALA A 69 7.89 -16.24 7.60
C ALA A 69 9.03 -16.33 8.61
N ASP A 70 10.18 -15.74 8.28
CA ASP A 70 11.34 -15.62 9.18
C ASP A 70 11.25 -14.37 10.08
N PRO A 71 11.07 -14.52 11.41
CA PRO A 71 11.02 -13.38 12.34
C PRO A 71 12.33 -12.59 12.39
N ALA A 72 13.49 -13.22 12.14
CA ALA A 72 14.77 -12.50 12.11
C ALA A 72 14.85 -11.54 10.91
N ARG A 73 14.22 -11.89 9.78
CA ARG A 73 13.98 -10.93 8.69
C ARG A 73 13.05 -9.82 9.13
N GLY A 74 11.98 -10.15 9.84
CA GLY A 74 11.04 -9.17 10.38
C GLY A 74 11.70 -8.13 11.29
N GLU A 75 12.64 -8.54 12.15
CA GLU A 75 13.41 -7.63 12.99
C GLU A 75 14.20 -6.60 12.16
N ARG A 76 14.81 -7.04 11.04
CA ARG A 76 15.51 -6.15 10.12
C ARG A 76 14.55 -5.17 9.45
N VAL A 77 13.37 -5.65 9.03
CA VAL A 77 12.31 -4.80 8.46
C VAL A 77 11.82 -3.78 9.47
N PHE A 78 11.67 -4.16 10.75
CA PHE A 78 11.28 -3.27 11.84
C PHE A 78 12.27 -2.11 12.03
N GLY A 79 13.50 -2.21 11.52
CA GLY A 79 14.44 -1.07 11.43
C GLY A 79 13.83 0.18 10.78
N LYS A 80 12.88 0.02 9.84
CA LYS A 80 12.13 1.12 9.20
C LYS A 80 11.10 1.78 10.14
N CYS A 81 10.74 1.12 11.24
CA CYS A 81 9.72 1.53 12.20
C CYS A 81 10.33 2.15 13.48
N LYS A 82 11.56 1.77 13.84
CA LYS A 82 12.26 2.11 15.11
C LYS A 82 12.38 3.62 15.40
N ALA A 83 12.37 4.45 14.37
CA ALA A 83 12.41 5.91 14.51
C ALA A 83 11.13 6.46 15.16
N CYS A 84 9.99 5.82 14.90
CA CYS A 84 8.68 6.30 15.35
C CYS A 84 8.07 5.41 16.44
N HIS A 85 8.40 4.12 16.46
CA HIS A 85 7.78 3.14 17.35
C HIS A 85 8.79 2.42 18.23
N LYS A 86 8.36 2.06 19.44
CA LYS A 86 9.09 1.23 20.40
C LYS A 86 8.38 -0.09 20.65
N LEU A 87 9.09 -1.03 21.28
CA LEU A 87 8.63 -2.36 21.67
C LEU A 87 8.79 -2.58 23.18
N ASP A 88 8.86 -1.49 23.95
CA ASP A 88 9.08 -1.49 25.40
C ASP A 88 7.93 -0.82 26.17
N GLY A 89 6.76 -0.65 25.51
CA GLY A 89 5.61 0.07 26.07
C GLY A 89 5.67 1.58 25.94
N THR A 90 6.80 2.16 25.49
CA THR A 90 6.96 3.62 25.41
C THR A 90 6.41 4.20 24.11
N ASN A 91 5.54 5.20 24.22
CA ASN A 91 5.10 5.98 23.06
C ASN A 91 6.19 6.96 22.59
N ALA A 92 6.30 7.14 21.27
CA ALA A 92 7.19 8.12 20.65
C ALA A 92 6.41 8.91 19.59
N THR A 93 6.97 9.13 18.40
CA THR A 93 6.22 9.74 17.28
C THR A 93 4.97 8.94 16.93
N GLY A 94 5.05 7.61 17.05
CA GLY A 94 3.92 6.68 17.00
C GLY A 94 3.75 5.93 18.33
N PRO A 95 2.63 5.20 18.51
CA PRO A 95 2.39 4.41 19.70
C PRO A 95 3.36 3.21 19.79
N HIS A 96 3.55 2.66 20.98
CA HIS A 96 4.32 1.42 21.12
C HIS A 96 3.67 0.25 20.37
N LEU A 97 4.47 -0.71 19.90
CA LEU A 97 4.03 -1.83 19.05
C LEU A 97 4.22 -3.21 19.68
N ASP A 98 4.77 -3.29 20.90
CA ASP A 98 4.71 -4.52 21.69
C ASP A 98 3.24 -4.91 21.92
N GLY A 99 2.94 -6.19 21.68
CA GLY A 99 1.58 -6.73 21.73
C GLY A 99 0.60 -6.12 20.73
N VAL A 100 1.06 -5.53 19.61
CA VAL A 100 0.14 -4.91 18.62
C VAL A 100 -0.71 -5.92 17.87
N VAL A 101 -0.21 -7.13 17.61
CA VAL A 101 -0.94 -8.15 16.84
C VAL A 101 -2.12 -8.65 17.66
N GLY A 102 -3.33 -8.47 17.15
CA GLY A 102 -4.60 -8.78 17.82
C GLY A 102 -5.12 -7.66 18.74
N ARG A 103 -4.35 -6.58 18.95
CA ARG A 103 -4.80 -5.44 19.76
C ARG A 103 -5.90 -4.66 19.04
N ALA A 104 -6.82 -4.08 19.80
CA ALA A 104 -7.78 -3.13 19.26
C ALA A 104 -7.05 -1.92 18.63
N VAL A 105 -7.63 -1.39 17.55
CA VAL A 105 -7.13 -0.16 16.92
C VAL A 105 -7.29 1.01 17.88
N ASP A 106 -6.36 1.97 17.80
CA ASP A 106 -6.37 3.21 18.57
C ASP A 106 -6.44 3.03 20.11
N ALA A 107 -5.98 1.87 20.60
CA ALA A 107 -6.16 1.44 21.99
C ALA A 107 -5.00 1.76 22.94
N VAL A 108 -3.90 2.37 22.47
CA VAL A 108 -2.77 2.71 23.36
C VAL A 108 -3.08 3.98 24.13
N ASP A 109 -3.17 3.86 25.45
CA ASP A 109 -3.42 4.98 26.34
C ASP A 109 -2.36 6.08 26.20
N GLY A 110 -2.81 7.32 26.25
CA GLY A 110 -1.94 8.50 26.20
C GLY A 110 -1.33 8.79 24.81
N PHE A 111 -1.65 8.03 23.77
CA PHE A 111 -1.30 8.39 22.39
C PHE A 111 -2.47 9.12 21.70
N ALA A 112 -2.16 10.18 20.95
CA ALA A 112 -3.16 10.95 20.21
C ALA A 112 -3.30 10.42 18.79
N TYR A 113 -4.30 9.58 18.56
CA TYR A 113 -4.62 9.02 17.24
C TYR A 113 -5.33 10.03 16.33
N SER A 114 -5.28 9.79 15.02
CA SER A 114 -5.97 10.64 14.04
C SER A 114 -7.46 10.33 13.87
N GLY A 115 -7.96 9.24 14.47
CA GLY A 115 -9.33 8.72 14.30
C GLY A 115 -9.59 8.07 12.94
N ALA A 116 -8.59 8.04 12.04
CA ALA A 116 -8.75 7.47 10.70
C ALA A 116 -8.70 5.93 10.71
N LEU A 117 -8.05 5.33 11.70
CA LEU A 117 -7.81 3.89 11.73
C LEU A 117 -9.05 3.12 12.20
N GLU A 118 -9.71 3.60 13.25
CA GLU A 118 -10.96 3.02 13.78
C GLU A 118 -12.13 3.06 12.79
N ALA A 119 -12.07 3.96 11.79
CA ALA A 119 -13.06 4.02 10.72
C ALA A 119 -12.96 2.88 9.69
N VAL A 120 -11.86 2.11 9.71
CA VAL A 120 -11.56 1.08 8.71
C VAL A 120 -11.61 -0.33 9.33
N VAL A 121 -11.01 -0.53 10.50
CA VAL A 121 -10.96 -1.83 11.17
C VAL A 121 -10.97 -1.68 12.69
N ASP A 122 -11.49 -2.70 13.38
CA ASP A 122 -11.58 -2.71 14.85
C ASP A 122 -10.32 -3.26 15.53
N THR A 123 -9.61 -4.18 14.87
CA THR A 123 -8.48 -4.92 15.45
C THR A 123 -7.32 -5.07 14.47
N TRP A 124 -6.09 -5.10 15.02
CA TRP A 124 -4.87 -5.35 14.28
C TRP A 124 -4.62 -6.85 14.06
N SER A 125 -5.50 -7.50 13.29
CA SER A 125 -5.23 -8.87 12.79
C SER A 125 -4.01 -8.88 11.87
N PRO A 126 -3.37 -10.06 11.65
CA PRO A 126 -2.30 -10.19 10.67
C PRO A 126 -2.67 -9.66 9.28
N GLU A 127 -3.90 -9.93 8.83
CA GLU A 127 -4.44 -9.49 7.54
C GLU A 127 -4.60 -7.96 7.50
N ASN A 128 -5.14 -7.35 8.55
CA ASN A 128 -5.30 -5.90 8.62
C ASN A 128 -3.94 -5.20 8.69
N LEU A 129 -2.99 -5.75 9.45
CA LEU A 129 -1.64 -5.25 9.52
C LEU A 129 -0.95 -5.30 8.16
N GLN A 130 -1.05 -6.41 7.43
CA GLN A 130 -0.38 -6.48 6.12
C GLN A 130 -1.02 -5.54 5.09
N HIS A 131 -2.34 -5.35 5.09
CA HIS A 131 -2.99 -4.38 4.21
C HIS A 131 -2.59 -2.95 4.55
N PHE A 132 -2.58 -2.61 5.84
CA PHE A 132 -2.15 -1.29 6.31
C PHE A 132 -0.68 -1.03 5.97
N LEU A 133 0.20 -2.00 6.22
CA LEU A 133 1.62 -1.89 5.94
C LEU A 133 1.94 -1.83 4.44
N ALA A 134 1.08 -2.36 3.56
CA ALA A 134 1.27 -2.26 2.12
C ALA A 134 1.19 -0.79 1.65
N ASN A 135 0.18 -0.04 2.12
CA ASN A 135 0.04 1.38 1.86
C ASN A 135 -0.84 2.05 2.94
N PRO A 136 -0.26 2.66 3.97
CA PRO A 136 -1.00 3.23 5.10
C PRO A 136 -2.02 4.29 4.70
N ARG A 137 -1.64 5.18 3.78
CA ARG A 137 -2.50 6.30 3.35
C ARG A 137 -3.69 5.84 2.52
N LYS A 138 -3.52 4.77 1.74
CA LYS A 138 -4.60 4.15 0.97
C LYS A 138 -5.53 3.34 1.89
N PHE A 139 -4.97 2.59 2.83
CA PHE A 139 -5.73 1.77 3.76
C PHE A 139 -6.59 2.62 4.70
N ALA A 140 -6.01 3.65 5.31
CA ALA A 140 -6.71 4.57 6.20
C ALA A 140 -6.47 6.02 5.77
N PRO A 141 -7.30 6.56 4.86
CA PRO A 141 -7.21 7.96 4.44
C PRO A 141 -7.31 8.90 5.65
N GLY A 142 -6.35 9.82 5.78
CA GLY A 142 -6.26 10.71 6.94
C GLY A 142 -5.46 10.15 8.12
N THR A 143 -4.84 8.96 7.99
CA THR A 143 -3.86 8.49 8.97
C THR A 143 -2.71 9.49 9.11
N ALA A 144 -2.31 9.76 10.36
CA ALA A 144 -1.14 10.60 10.65
C ALA A 144 0.20 9.88 10.38
N MET A 145 0.18 8.58 10.09
CA MET A 145 1.40 7.81 9.84
C MET A 145 2.02 8.18 8.48
N GLY A 146 3.11 8.94 8.51
CA GLY A 146 3.87 9.38 7.33
C GLY A 146 4.78 8.30 6.72
N PHE A 147 4.31 7.07 6.57
CA PHE A 147 5.08 5.96 6.01
C PHE A 147 4.58 5.58 4.61
N ALA A 148 5.51 5.30 3.69
CA ALA A 148 5.18 4.98 2.30
C ALA A 148 4.58 3.59 2.10
N GLY A 149 4.89 2.64 2.99
CA GLY A 149 4.48 1.24 2.90
C GLY A 149 5.62 0.26 2.61
N LEU A 150 5.28 -1.02 2.66
CA LEU A 150 6.13 -2.17 2.38
C LEU A 150 5.53 -2.93 1.18
N PRO A 151 6.05 -2.73 -0.05
CA PRO A 151 5.43 -3.31 -1.25
C PRO A 151 5.54 -4.84 -1.29
N LYS A 152 6.65 -5.39 -0.79
CA LYS A 152 6.92 -6.83 -0.76
C LYS A 152 6.09 -7.51 0.32
N ILE A 153 5.26 -8.48 -0.07
CA ILE A 153 4.38 -9.20 0.85
C ILE A 153 5.17 -10.03 1.86
N GLU A 154 6.34 -10.54 1.49
CA GLU A 154 7.22 -11.32 2.35
C GLU A 154 7.85 -10.46 3.45
N ASP A 155 8.12 -9.17 3.16
CA ASP A 155 8.58 -8.23 4.19
C ASP A 155 7.48 -7.92 5.19
N ARG A 156 6.22 -7.86 4.74
CA ARG A 156 5.05 -7.67 5.61
C ARG A 156 4.81 -8.92 6.47
N ALA A 157 4.82 -10.11 5.88
CA ALA A 157 4.69 -11.38 6.59
C ALA A 157 5.78 -11.53 7.65
N ALA A 158 7.05 -11.32 7.28
CA ALA A 158 8.17 -11.36 8.21
C ALA A 158 8.03 -10.33 9.34
N LEU A 159 7.64 -9.09 9.04
CA LEU A 159 7.43 -8.07 10.06
C LEU A 159 6.29 -8.45 11.02
N VAL A 160 5.16 -8.95 10.51
CA VAL A 160 4.04 -9.40 11.35
C VAL A 160 4.46 -10.58 12.23
N ALA A 161 5.17 -11.57 11.67
CA ALA A 161 5.72 -12.69 12.43
C ALA A 161 6.67 -12.21 13.54
N TYR A 162 7.54 -11.25 13.24
CA TYR A 162 8.38 -10.62 14.26
C TYR A 162 7.55 -9.93 15.35
N LEU A 163 6.56 -9.11 14.99
CA LEU A 163 5.71 -8.42 15.96
C LEU A 163 4.91 -9.38 16.85
N GLN A 164 4.52 -10.56 16.35
CA GLN A 164 3.91 -11.62 17.17
C GLN A 164 4.84 -12.11 18.29
N THR A 165 6.17 -12.03 18.11
CA THR A 165 7.15 -12.37 19.15
C THR A 165 7.37 -11.25 20.17
N GLN A 166 6.86 -10.05 19.91
CA GLN A 166 7.07 -8.86 20.74
C GLN A 166 5.88 -8.57 21.67
N GLY A 167 4.91 -9.48 21.78
CA GLY A 167 3.82 -9.45 22.75
C GLY A 167 3.86 -10.70 23.63
N GLY A 168 3.83 -10.51 24.95
CA GLY A 168 3.66 -11.58 25.93
C GLY A 168 2.21 -11.79 26.30
#